data_AF-A0A7C4H9E3-F1
#
_entry.id   AF-A0A7C4H9E3-F1
#
_cell.length_a   1.000
_cell.length_b   1.000
_cell.length_c   1.000
_cell.angle_alpha   90.00
_cell.angle_beta   90.00
_cell.angle_gamma   90.00
#
_symmetry.space_group_name_H-M   'P 1'
#
loop_
_entity.id
_entity.type
_entity.pdbx_description
1 polymer ?
#
loop_
_entity_poly.entity_id
_entity_poly.type
_entity_poly.pdbx_seq_one_letter_code
_entity_poly.pdbx_strand_id
1 'polypeptide(L)'
;MTINYLFYSLQAYGEIKDPFKRLFELFWENYLDKTGDEEILTVIQPYYAWRGLVIASPIWYPNLTKETRTKIFNFISNMLKMEKVDLKNINFYF
;
A
#
# COMPACT_ATOMS: atom_id res chain seq x y z
N MET A 1 4.60 -8.65 1.09
CA MET A 1 4.07 -8.56 2.48
C MET A 1 3.84 -7.12 2.92
N THR A 2 4.51 -6.13 2.30
CA THR A 2 4.53 -4.72 2.67
C THR A 2 3.16 -4.04 2.76
N ILE A 3 2.21 -4.41 1.91
CA ILE A 3 0.84 -3.86 1.94
C ILE A 3 0.13 -4.07 3.27
N ASN A 4 0.51 -5.10 4.04
CA ASN A 4 -0.12 -5.39 5.33
C ASN A 4 0.11 -4.24 6.33
N TYR A 5 1.27 -3.56 6.30
CA TYR A 5 1.50 -2.38 7.13
C TYR A 5 0.48 -1.26 6.81
N LEU A 6 0.27 -0.99 5.52
CA LEU A 6 -0.70 0.01 5.07
C LEU A 6 -2.12 -0.38 5.49
N PHE A 7 -2.47 -1.65 5.30
CA PHE A 7 -3.80 -2.16 5.66
C PHE A 7 -4.07 -2.09 7.17
N TYR A 8 -3.12 -2.50 8.01
CA TYR A 8 -3.26 -2.39 9.46
C TYR A 8 -3.38 -0.94 9.91
N SER A 9 -2.66 -0.02 9.28
CA SER A 9 -2.81 1.41 9.53
C SER A 9 -4.23 1.90 9.22
N LEU A 10 -4.76 1.53 8.05
CA LEU A 10 -6.12 1.91 7.66
C LEU A 10 -7.17 1.32 8.60
N GLN A 11 -6.97 0.10 9.10
CA GLN A 11 -7.89 -0.52 10.07
C GLN A 11 -7.83 0.16 11.44
N ALA A 12 -6.63 0.52 11.91
CA ALA A 12 -6.44 1.10 13.23
C ALA A 12 -6.78 2.60 13.29
N TYR A 13 -6.46 3.34 12.22
CA TYR A 13 -6.46 4.81 12.24
C TYR A 13 -7.30 5.44 11.12
N GLY A 14 -7.77 4.66 10.13
CA GLY A 14 -8.47 5.18 8.96
C GLY A 14 -7.56 5.90 7.95
N GLU A 15 -6.27 6.07 8.26
CA GLU A 15 -5.25 6.74 7.46
C GLU A 15 -3.91 6.03 7.61
N ILE A 16 -2.94 6.38 6.78
CA ILE A 16 -1.58 5.85 6.92
C ILE A 16 -0.83 6.66 7.96
N LYS A 17 -0.48 6.00 9.07
CA LYS A 17 0.03 6.62 10.29
C LYS A 17 1.02 5.70 10.99
N ASP A 18 1.84 6.30 11.84
CA ASP A 18 2.73 5.54 12.71
C ASP A 18 1.95 4.68 13.72
N PRO A 19 2.49 3.51 14.09
CA PRO A 19 3.83 3.00 13.78
C PRO A 19 3.96 2.30 12.41
N PHE A 20 2.84 2.02 11.74
CA PHE A 20 2.84 1.20 10.52
C PHE A 20 3.47 1.90 9.31
N LYS A 21 3.31 3.22 9.19
CA LYS A 21 4.01 4.03 8.17
C LYS A 21 5.51 3.84 8.28
N ARG A 22 6.08 4.01 9.48
CA ARG A 22 7.52 3.80 9.69
C ARG A 22 7.98 2.37 9.35
N LEU A 23 7.20 1.35 9.69
CA LEU A 23 7.54 -0.04 9.34
C LEU A 23 7.56 -0.28 7.82
N PHE A 24 6.62 0.33 7.09
CA PHE A 24 6.57 0.26 5.63
C PHE A 24 7.79 0.95 5.00
N GLU A 25 8.11 2.17 5.45
CA GLU A 25 9.26 2.93 4.96
C GLU A 25 10.56 2.20 5.26
N LEU A 26 10.75 1.73 6.49
CA LEU A 26 11.94 0.98 6.89
C LEU A 26 12.16 -0.28 6.04
N PHE A 27 11.09 -1.00 5.68
CA PHE A 27 11.22 -2.16 4.80
C PHE A 27 11.80 -1.74 3.44
N TRP A 28 11.23 -0.71 2.83
CA TRP A 28 11.60 -0.30 1.48
C TRP A 28 12.97 0.40 1.42
N GLU A 29 13.27 1.26 2.39
CA GLU A 29 14.59 1.84 2.59
C GLU A 29 15.65 0.72 2.66
N ASN A 30 15.47 -0.24 3.57
CA ASN A 30 16.43 -1.34 3.72
C ASN A 30 16.51 -2.26 2.49
N TYR A 31 15.41 -2.49 1.79
CA TYR A 31 15.41 -3.30 0.57
C TYR A 31 16.26 -2.62 -0.50
N LEU A 32 15.91 -1.38 -0.85
CA LEU A 32 16.58 -0.63 -1.91
C LEU A 32 18.06 -0.40 -1.59
N ASP A 33 18.39 -0.04 -0.35
CA ASP A 33 19.77 0.19 0.07
C ASP A 33 20.64 -1.07 -0.04
N LYS A 34 20.07 -2.26 0.22
CA LYS A 34 20.83 -3.52 0.22
C LYS A 34 20.90 -4.19 -1.15
N THR A 35 19.89 -4.01 -1.99
CA THR A 35 19.80 -4.70 -3.29
C THR A 35 20.19 -3.80 -4.47
N GLY A 36 20.02 -2.48 -4.35
CA GLY A 36 20.12 -1.55 -5.46
C GLY A 36 19.03 -1.72 -6.53
N ASP A 37 17.99 -2.51 -6.24
CA ASP A 37 16.90 -2.84 -7.18
C ASP A 37 15.90 -1.69 -7.30
N GLU A 38 16.30 -0.65 -8.01
CA GLU A 38 15.44 0.50 -8.33
C GLU A 38 14.34 0.15 -9.37
N GLU A 39 14.55 -0.90 -10.17
CA GLU A 39 13.58 -1.36 -11.18
C GLU A 39 12.29 -1.85 -10.53
N ILE A 40 12.35 -2.38 -9.30
CA ILE A 40 11.15 -2.78 -8.56
C ILE A 40 10.07 -1.68 -8.51
N LEU A 41 10.48 -0.40 -8.48
CA LEU A 41 9.59 0.75 -8.38
C LEU A 41 8.78 0.99 -9.65
N THR A 42 9.19 0.41 -10.78
CA THR A 42 8.48 0.53 -12.06
C THR A 42 7.60 -0.69 -12.35
N VAL A 43 7.78 -1.81 -11.63
CA VAL A 43 7.08 -3.08 -11.90
C VAL A 43 6.20 -3.58 -10.75
N ILE A 44 6.23 -2.96 -9.55
CA ILE A 44 5.49 -3.43 -8.37
C ILE A 44 3.98 -3.12 -8.39
N GLN A 45 3.52 -2.24 -9.28
CA GLN A 45 2.15 -1.75 -9.33
C GLN A 45 1.11 -2.88 -9.42
N PRO A 46 1.27 -3.92 -10.27
CA PRO A 46 0.33 -5.04 -10.33
C PRO A 46 0.27 -5.84 -9.02
N TYR A 47 1.39 -5.95 -8.30
CA TYR A 47 1.42 -6.61 -6.99
C TYR A 47 0.55 -5.86 -5.97
N TYR A 48 0.72 -4.54 -5.86
CA TYR A 48 -0.09 -3.72 -4.96
C TYR A 48 -1.57 -3.68 -5.37
N ALA A 49 -1.85 -3.62 -6.67
CA ALA A 49 -3.22 -3.66 -7.19
C ALA A 49 -3.92 -4.97 -6.82
N TRP A 50 -3.30 -6.12 -7.11
CA TRP A 50 -3.86 -7.43 -6.78
C TRP A 50 -4.07 -7.59 -5.27
N ARG A 51 -3.06 -7.25 -4.46
CA ARG A 51 -3.19 -7.34 -3.01
C ARG A 51 -4.23 -6.36 -2.45
N GLY A 52 -4.38 -5.19 -3.06
CA GLY A 52 -5.42 -4.22 -2.76
C GLY A 52 -6.82 -4.83 -2.95
N LEU A 53 -7.06 -5.50 -4.08
CA LEU A 53 -8.35 -6.18 -4.34
C LEU A 53 -8.66 -7.25 -3.29
N VAL A 54 -7.63 -8.01 -2.89
CA VAL A 54 -7.72 -9.00 -1.81
C VAL A 54 -8.18 -8.38 -0.49
N ILE A 55 -7.58 -7.26 -0.06
CA ILE A 55 -7.95 -6.61 1.21
C ILE A 55 -9.24 -5.79 1.13
N ALA A 56 -9.65 -5.36 -0.07
CA ALA A 56 -10.93 -4.71 -0.30
C ALA A 56 -12.13 -5.69 -0.33
N SER A 57 -11.85 -7.00 -0.48
CA SER A 57 -12.87 -8.04 -0.63
C SER A 57 -13.85 -8.05 0.55
N PRO A 58 -15.17 -7.91 0.30
CA PRO A 58 -16.17 -7.99 1.36
C PRO A 58 -16.34 -9.42 1.89
N ILE A 59 -15.90 -10.44 1.15
CA ILE A 59 -15.94 -11.83 1.59
C ILE A 59 -14.88 -12.08 2.67
N TRP A 60 -13.68 -11.50 2.49
CA TRP A 60 -12.55 -11.73 3.39
C TRP A 60 -12.51 -10.71 4.53
N TYR A 61 -13.01 -9.49 4.30
CA TYR A 61 -13.08 -8.40 5.28
C TYR A 61 -14.50 -7.80 5.34
N PRO A 62 -15.48 -8.52 5.91
CA PRO A 62 -16.89 -8.09 5.90
C PRO A 62 -17.13 -6.82 6.73
N ASN A 63 -16.36 -6.62 7.80
CA ASN A 63 -16.52 -5.49 8.72
C ASN A 63 -15.73 -4.24 8.30
N LEU A 64 -15.10 -4.25 7.13
CA LEU A 64 -14.35 -3.08 6.64
C LEU A 64 -15.33 -1.97 6.24
N THR A 65 -15.11 -0.77 6.79
CA THR A 65 -15.95 0.39 6.52
C THR A 65 -15.96 0.73 5.02
N LYS A 66 -17.05 1.35 4.56
CA LYS A 66 -17.13 1.83 3.17
C LYS A 66 -16.01 2.81 2.85
N GLU A 67 -15.70 3.72 3.78
CA GLU A 67 -14.65 4.72 3.61
C GLU A 67 -13.26 4.07 3.42
N THR A 68 -12.89 3.13 4.29
CA THR A 68 -11.61 2.42 4.16
C THR A 68 -11.53 1.64 2.85
N ARG A 69 -12.64 1.00 2.42
CA ARG A 69 -12.70 0.29 1.14
C ARG A 69 -12.52 1.27 -0.04
N THR A 70 -13.13 2.44 0.01
CA THR A 70 -12.92 3.50 -1.01
C THR A 70 -11.46 3.92 -1.09
N LYS A 71 -10.80 4.17 0.04
CA LYS A 71 -9.36 4.50 0.09
C LYS A 71 -8.50 3.41 -0.56
N ILE A 72 -8.82 2.13 -0.33
CA ILE A 72 -8.10 1.02 -0.98
C ILE A 72 -8.32 1.03 -2.50
N PHE A 73 -9.54 1.28 -2.99
CA PHE A 73 -9.80 1.37 -4.44
C PHE A 73 -9.14 2.58 -5.10
N ASN A 74 -9.04 3.71 -4.41
CA ASN A 74 -8.25 4.85 -4.85
C ASN A 74 -6.77 4.45 -4.96
N PHE A 75 -6.22 3.80 -3.93
CA PHE A 75 -4.85 3.28 -3.94
C PHE A 75 -4.57 2.36 -5.12
N ILE A 76 -5.43 1.37 -5.38
CA ILE A 76 -5.30 0.47 -6.54
C ILE A 76 -5.28 1.27 -7.84
N SER A 77 -6.24 2.18 -8.00
CA SER A 77 -6.41 2.97 -9.23
C SER A 77 -5.24 3.92 -9.47
N ASN A 78 -4.72 4.53 -8.39
CA ASN A 78 -3.61 5.46 -8.48
C ASN A 78 -2.28 4.72 -8.68
N MET A 79 -2.06 3.58 -8.01
CA MET A 79 -0.90 2.72 -8.26
C MET A 79 -0.76 2.34 -9.73
N LEU A 80 -1.85 1.88 -10.36
CA LEU A 80 -1.84 1.44 -11.75
C LEU A 80 -1.62 2.56 -12.77
N LYS A 81 -1.76 3.83 -12.36
CA LYS A 81 -1.51 5.00 -13.23
C LYS A 81 -0.07 5.48 -13.19
N MET A 82 0.72 5.05 -12.22
CA MET A 82 2.09 5.53 -12.06
C MET A 82 3.06 4.68 -12.88
N GLU A 83 3.94 5.34 -13.63
CA GLU A 83 5.05 4.68 -14.31
C GLU A 83 6.15 4.25 -13.33
N LYS A 84 6.45 5.10 -12.34
CA LYS A 84 7.34 4.80 -11.21
C LYS A 84 6.65 5.17 -9.91
N VAL A 85 6.62 4.26 -8.95
CA VAL A 85 5.98 4.44 -7.64
C VAL A 85 6.92 5.19 -6.69
N ASP A 86 6.37 6.17 -5.96
CA ASP A 86 7.05 6.83 -4.84
C ASP A 86 6.58 6.23 -3.51
N LEU A 87 7.39 5.31 -2.98
CA LEU A 87 7.07 4.61 -1.74
C LEU A 87 7.23 5.49 -0.49
N LYS A 88 8.00 6.59 -0.54
CA LYS A 88 8.11 7.53 0.59
C LYS A 88 6.84 8.35 0.75
N ASN A 89 6.16 8.59 -0.35
CA ASN A 89 4.95 9.39 -0.41
C ASN A 89 3.69 8.52 -0.64
N ILE A 90 3.70 7.29 -0.09
CA ILE A 90 2.66 6.28 -0.29
C ILE A 90 1.25 6.76 0.10
N ASN A 91 1.16 7.74 1.00
CA ASN A 91 -0.08 8.28 1.51
C ASN A 91 -0.92 8.99 0.44
N PHE A 92 -0.29 9.61 -0.56
CA PHE A 92 -1.02 10.35 -1.61
C PHE A 92 -1.77 9.46 -2.59
N TYR A 93 -1.57 8.14 -2.51
CA TYR A 93 -2.27 7.21 -3.38
C TYR A 93 -3.65 6.80 -2.82
N PHE A 94 -3.94 6.99 -1.53
CA PHE A 94 -5.20 6.57 -0.87
C PHE A 94 -6.33 7.58 -0.97
#